data_AF-A0A151MSX2-F1
#
_entry.id   AF-A0A151MSX2-F1
#
_cell.length_a   1.000
_cell.length_b   1.000
_cell.length_c   1.000
_cell.angle_alpha   90.00
_cell.angle_beta   90.00
_cell.angle_gamma   90.00
#
_symmetry.space_group_name_H-M   'P 1'
#
loop_
_entity.id
_entity.type
_entity.pdbx_description
1 polymer ?
#
loop_
_entity_poly.entity_id
_entity_poly.type
_entity_poly.pdbx_seq_one_letter_code
_entity_poly.pdbx_strand_id
1 'polypeptide(L)'
;MLHPRSSSSETSSQESQAPYETPELFDLQRLFWLRGGSDNHVDQVWPNLYLGDAWAARSKATLQSLNITHILNAADGPYSINTGARYYRDLQIEYYGVEAFDDPSFDLSIFFYDAANFIHKALNTPGGKVFVHCAMGISRSASLVLAFLMIHEDMTLVDALKTVNSQREICPNTGFLSQLRNLDIKLNEERKAQQRSYNFKVTTEKHGTHRTGSLSSPSNTPTLVLSFRMAWVSLHKDDLLRPKLRSASSLPSQKQSNYQTPPLEELQRLLWAHKPSTGHVNEVWPNLFVGDVYTARDKDQLQQMGISNIVNAAAGRFHINTGAKFYRDLPVDYYGIEADDDPNFDLSIYFYPVARYIRAALKSPRGKVLVHCAMGISRSATLVLAFLMICESLSLVDAIQTVREHRGICPNSGFLRQLRELDIRLRGEKLERTDSFRF
;
A
#
# COMPACT_ATOMS: atom_id res chain seq x y z
N MET A 1 -56.85 1.99 9.03
CA MET A 1 -56.84 3.44 9.30
C MET A 1 -55.41 3.93 9.07
N LEU A 2 -55.03 4.38 7.86
CA LEU A 2 -55.10 5.76 7.34
C LEU A 2 -54.44 6.84 8.24
N HIS A 3 -53.17 7.17 7.91
CA HIS A 3 -52.38 8.44 7.90
C HIS A 3 -52.58 9.57 8.96
N PRO A 4 -51.68 10.59 9.10
CA PRO A 4 -50.47 10.97 8.30
C PRO A 4 -49.18 11.24 9.14
N ARG A 5 -47.95 11.02 8.63
CA ARG A 5 -47.03 11.93 7.87
C ARG A 5 -46.88 13.37 8.40
N SER A 6 -45.70 13.70 8.90
CA SER A 6 -45.12 15.06 8.89
C SER A 6 -43.70 15.01 8.30
N SER A 7 -43.42 15.97 7.43
CA SER A 7 -42.26 16.09 6.56
C SER A 7 -41.29 17.13 7.11
N SER A 8 -40.01 16.77 7.25
CA SER A 8 -38.91 17.74 7.33
C SER A 8 -37.89 17.38 6.26
N SER A 9 -37.81 18.26 5.25
CA SER A 9 -36.93 18.19 4.10
C SER A 9 -35.50 18.54 4.50
N GLU A 10 -34.62 17.55 4.56
CA GLU A 10 -33.17 17.77 4.48
C GLU A 10 -32.76 17.57 3.02
N THR A 11 -32.45 18.68 2.36
CA THR A 11 -31.85 18.70 1.03
C THR A 11 -30.40 18.24 1.13
N SER A 12 -30.19 16.93 0.98
CA SER A 12 -28.88 16.35 0.68
C SER A 12 -28.45 16.77 -0.71
N SER A 13 -27.51 17.69 -0.79
CA SER A 13 -26.74 18.02 -2.00
C SER A 13 -26.13 16.75 -2.58
N GLN A 14 -26.67 16.28 -3.72
CA GLN A 14 -26.08 15.21 -4.50
C GLN A 14 -24.76 15.73 -5.11
N GLU A 15 -23.65 15.51 -4.41
CA GLU A 15 -22.34 15.52 -5.04
C GLU A 15 -22.31 14.39 -6.07
N SER A 16 -22.15 14.74 -7.34
CA SER A 16 -21.93 13.78 -8.41
C SER A 16 -20.58 13.08 -8.17
N GLN A 17 -20.61 11.92 -7.51
CA GLN A 17 -19.42 11.07 -7.39
C GLN A 17 -18.94 10.70 -8.80
N ALA A 18 -17.66 10.95 -9.07
CA ALA A 18 -17.03 10.53 -10.31
C ALA A 18 -17.23 9.00 -10.50
N PRO A 19 -17.42 8.52 -11.74
CA PRO A 19 -17.60 7.10 -11.99
C PRO A 19 -16.36 6.33 -11.51
N TYR A 20 -16.59 5.23 -10.79
CA TYR A 20 -15.50 4.37 -10.32
C TYR A 20 -14.65 3.85 -11.50
N GLU A 21 -13.34 3.95 -11.31
CA GLU A 21 -12.30 3.37 -12.15
C GLU A 21 -11.44 2.46 -11.29
N THR A 22 -11.20 1.23 -11.77
CA THR A 22 -10.39 0.25 -11.06
C THR A 22 -8.95 0.77 -10.93
N PRO A 23 -8.42 0.94 -9.69
CA PRO A 23 -7.10 1.48 -9.48
C PRO A 23 -6.00 0.63 -10.11
N GLU A 24 -4.85 1.25 -10.39
CA GLU A 24 -3.67 0.52 -10.84
C GLU A 24 -3.17 -0.45 -9.76
N LEU A 25 -2.44 -1.48 -10.19
CA LEU A 25 -1.91 -2.52 -9.30
C LEU A 25 -1.16 -1.94 -8.10
N PHE A 26 -0.40 -0.88 -8.33
CA PHE A 26 0.38 -0.22 -7.30
C PHE A 26 -0.49 0.47 -6.24
N ASP A 27 -1.61 1.08 -6.64
CA ASP A 27 -2.56 1.72 -5.71
C ASP A 27 -3.33 0.69 -4.90
N LEU A 28 -3.65 -0.46 -5.51
CA LEU A 28 -4.22 -1.59 -4.79
C LEU A 28 -3.25 -2.15 -3.75
N GLN A 29 -1.96 -2.25 -4.08
CA GLN A 29 -0.91 -2.71 -3.15
C GLN A 29 -0.77 -1.81 -1.92
N ARG A 30 -0.99 -0.50 -2.07
CA ARG A 30 -0.97 0.45 -0.95
C ARG A 30 -2.02 0.17 0.11
N LEU A 31 -3.12 -0.49 -0.25
CA LEU A 31 -4.19 -0.82 0.70
C LEU A 31 -3.74 -1.84 1.76
N PHE A 32 -2.72 -2.64 1.48
CA PHE A 32 -2.15 -3.59 2.45
C PHE A 32 -1.17 -2.94 3.44
N TRP A 33 -0.76 -1.69 3.22
CA TRP A 33 0.21 -1.00 4.09
C TRP A 33 -0.45 -0.30 5.28
N LEU A 34 -1.77 -0.12 5.21
CA LEU A 34 -2.59 0.24 6.35
C LEU A 34 -2.89 -1.06 7.08
N ARG A 35 -2.32 -1.23 8.29
CA ARG A 35 -2.63 -2.38 9.14
C ARG A 35 -4.15 -2.44 9.29
N GLY A 36 -4.72 -3.52 8.81
CA GLY A 36 -6.11 -3.88 9.07
C GLY A 36 -6.12 -5.33 9.54
N GLY A 37 -7.01 -5.64 10.47
CA GLY A 37 -7.31 -7.01 10.85
C GLY A 37 -6.32 -7.66 11.81
N SER A 38 -6.71 -8.85 12.28
CA SER A 38 -5.91 -9.65 13.19
C SER A 38 -4.94 -10.57 12.43
N ASP A 39 -3.97 -11.13 13.16
CA ASP A 39 -3.08 -12.21 12.75
C ASP A 39 -3.47 -13.58 13.38
N ASN A 40 -4.72 -13.73 13.80
CA ASN A 40 -5.24 -14.98 14.37
C ASN A 40 -5.16 -16.12 13.35
N HIS A 41 -5.36 -17.37 13.80
CA HIS A 41 -5.43 -18.51 12.88
C HIS A 41 -6.70 -18.52 12.01
N VAL A 42 -7.77 -17.86 12.45
CA VAL A 42 -9.04 -17.74 11.72
C VAL A 42 -9.79 -16.50 12.19
N ASP A 43 -10.40 -15.78 11.23
CA ASP A 43 -11.25 -14.62 11.51
C ASP A 43 -12.49 -14.65 10.64
N GLN A 44 -13.58 -14.11 11.16
CA GLN A 44 -14.78 -13.86 10.36
C GLN A 44 -14.58 -12.59 9.54
N VAL A 45 -14.51 -12.71 8.22
CA VAL A 45 -14.21 -11.59 7.31
C VAL A 45 -15.45 -11.04 6.59
N TRP A 46 -16.55 -11.80 6.62
CA TRP A 46 -17.87 -11.43 6.11
C TRP A 46 -18.93 -12.23 6.88
N PRO A 47 -20.23 -11.86 6.93
CA PRO A 47 -21.25 -12.63 7.64
C PRO A 47 -21.20 -14.13 7.30
N ASN A 48 -20.95 -14.97 8.31
CA ASN A 48 -20.80 -16.43 8.22
C ASN A 48 -19.66 -16.95 7.31
N LEU A 49 -18.75 -16.08 6.86
CA LEU A 49 -17.58 -16.42 6.06
C LEU A 49 -16.29 -16.16 6.85
N TYR A 50 -15.53 -17.22 7.05
CA TYR A 50 -14.30 -17.25 7.82
C TYR A 50 -13.11 -17.46 6.90
N LEU A 51 -12.02 -16.75 7.17
CA LEU A 51 -10.75 -16.85 6.46
C LEU A 51 -9.65 -17.23 7.45
N GLY A 52 -8.81 -18.20 7.10
CA GLY A 52 -7.74 -18.63 8.00
C GLY A 52 -6.64 -19.46 7.36
N ASP A 53 -5.81 -20.04 8.22
CA ASP A 53 -4.59 -20.73 7.85
C ASP A 53 -4.69 -22.26 8.02
N ALA A 54 -3.58 -22.95 7.75
CA ALA A 54 -3.49 -24.40 7.88
C ALA A 54 -3.63 -24.90 9.33
N TRP A 55 -3.35 -24.06 10.33
CA TRP A 55 -3.51 -24.43 11.73
C TRP A 55 -4.99 -24.54 12.07
N ALA A 56 -5.79 -23.52 11.70
CA ALA A 56 -7.23 -23.55 11.88
C ALA A 56 -7.88 -24.70 11.09
N ALA A 57 -7.43 -24.96 9.86
CA ALA A 57 -7.90 -26.08 9.03
C ALA A 57 -7.69 -27.45 9.69
N ARG A 58 -6.57 -27.63 10.41
CA ARG A 58 -6.26 -28.90 11.10
C ARG A 58 -6.94 -29.01 12.47
N SER A 59 -7.52 -27.94 12.99
CA SER A 59 -8.18 -27.96 14.29
C SER A 59 -9.66 -28.27 14.15
N LYS A 60 -10.02 -29.56 14.17
CA LYS A 60 -11.44 -29.99 14.17
C LYS A 60 -12.24 -29.38 15.31
N ALA A 61 -11.62 -29.24 16.48
CA ALA A 61 -12.23 -28.57 17.63
C ALA A 61 -12.57 -27.11 17.33
N THR A 62 -11.66 -26.37 16.67
CA THR A 62 -11.92 -24.99 16.24
C THR A 62 -13.06 -24.95 15.23
N LEU A 63 -13.02 -25.79 14.18
CA LEU A 63 -14.07 -25.86 13.16
C LEU A 63 -15.45 -26.17 13.75
N GLN A 64 -15.52 -27.12 14.70
CA GLN A 64 -16.76 -27.45 15.41
C GLN A 64 -17.24 -26.30 16.30
N SER A 65 -16.35 -25.64 17.04
CA SER A 65 -16.71 -24.50 17.91
C SER A 65 -17.29 -23.32 17.13
N LEU A 66 -16.81 -23.11 15.90
CA LEU A 66 -17.32 -22.08 14.98
C LEU A 66 -18.59 -22.52 14.25
N ASN A 67 -18.95 -23.81 14.33
CA ASN A 67 -20.02 -24.47 13.58
C ASN A 67 -19.80 -24.38 12.05
N ILE A 68 -18.56 -24.60 11.59
CA ILE A 68 -18.25 -24.63 10.16
C ILE A 68 -18.98 -25.80 9.49
N THR A 69 -19.70 -25.51 8.40
CA THR A 69 -20.44 -26.50 7.61
C THR A 69 -19.84 -26.71 6.23
N HIS A 70 -19.06 -25.75 5.73
CA HIS A 70 -18.44 -25.82 4.40
C HIS A 70 -16.97 -25.40 4.49
N ILE A 71 -16.10 -26.10 3.78
CA ILE A 71 -14.67 -25.76 3.69
C ILE A 71 -14.27 -25.58 2.23
N LEU A 72 -13.66 -24.43 1.93
CA LEU A 72 -12.93 -24.19 0.70
C LEU A 72 -11.42 -24.18 1.00
N ASN A 73 -10.70 -25.18 0.48
CA ASN A 73 -9.25 -25.27 0.60
C ASN A 73 -8.59 -24.73 -0.67
N ALA A 74 -8.00 -23.53 -0.59
CA ALA A 74 -7.28 -22.88 -1.69
C ALA A 74 -5.82 -23.36 -1.85
N ALA A 75 -5.45 -24.43 -1.14
CA ALA A 75 -4.14 -25.07 -1.18
C ALA A 75 -4.31 -26.59 -1.06
N ASP A 76 -5.27 -27.15 -1.80
CA ASP A 76 -5.49 -28.59 -1.85
C ASP A 76 -4.35 -29.29 -2.61
N GLY A 77 -4.32 -30.62 -2.50
CA GLY A 77 -3.39 -31.49 -3.20
C GLY A 77 -2.36 -32.15 -2.27
N PRO A 78 -1.77 -33.26 -2.70
CA PRO A 78 -0.88 -34.09 -1.89
C PRO A 78 0.44 -33.39 -1.52
N TYR A 79 0.82 -32.34 -2.26
CA TYR A 79 2.03 -31.55 -2.04
C TYR A 79 1.78 -30.25 -1.27
N SER A 80 0.56 -30.03 -0.79
CA SER A 80 0.13 -28.80 -0.12
C SER A 80 -0.39 -29.09 1.30
N ILE A 81 -1.60 -28.66 1.65
CA ILE A 81 -2.18 -28.93 2.96
C ILE A 81 -2.96 -30.24 2.85
N ASN A 82 -2.47 -31.27 3.53
CA ASN A 82 -3.12 -32.59 3.57
C ASN A 82 -4.37 -32.59 4.49
N THR A 83 -5.32 -31.72 4.18
CA THR A 83 -6.66 -31.64 4.79
C THR A 83 -7.73 -31.72 3.69
N GLY A 84 -7.61 -32.71 2.80
CA GLY A 84 -8.62 -32.99 1.78
C GLY A 84 -9.93 -33.52 2.39
N ALA A 85 -10.97 -33.75 1.58
CA ALA A 85 -12.28 -34.21 2.03
C ALA A 85 -12.24 -35.39 3.03
N ARG A 86 -11.31 -36.34 2.84
CA ARG A 86 -11.14 -37.50 3.75
C ARG A 86 -10.74 -37.12 5.18
N TYR A 87 -10.03 -36.02 5.36
CA TYR A 87 -9.59 -35.53 6.67
C TYR A 87 -10.79 -35.12 7.53
N TYR A 88 -11.83 -34.55 6.90
CA TYR A 88 -13.04 -34.04 7.55
C TYR A 88 -14.20 -35.05 7.58
N ARG A 89 -14.00 -36.33 7.24
CA ARG A 89 -15.08 -37.33 7.09
C ARG A 89 -15.94 -37.58 8.34
N ASP A 90 -15.40 -37.27 9.50
CA ASP A 90 -16.03 -37.34 10.83
C ASP A 90 -16.77 -36.05 11.20
N LEU A 91 -16.67 -35.01 10.37
CA LEU A 91 -17.44 -33.79 10.43
C LEU A 91 -18.48 -33.78 9.30
N GLN A 92 -19.67 -33.25 9.56
CA GLN A 92 -20.68 -33.02 8.52
C GLN A 92 -20.32 -31.74 7.73
N ILE A 93 -19.22 -31.81 6.98
CA ILE A 93 -18.66 -30.69 6.22
C ILE A 93 -18.72 -30.99 4.72
N GLU A 94 -19.26 -30.07 3.94
CA GLU A 94 -19.11 -30.06 2.49
C GLU A 94 -17.75 -29.43 2.12
N TYR A 95 -16.99 -30.11 1.26
CA TYR A 95 -15.61 -29.74 0.96
C TYR A 95 -15.43 -29.40 -0.51
N TYR A 96 -14.77 -28.27 -0.79
CA TYR A 96 -14.34 -27.86 -2.11
C TYR A 96 -12.83 -27.57 -2.11
N GLY A 97 -12.09 -28.31 -2.93
CA GLY A 97 -10.64 -28.24 -3.02
C GLY A 97 -10.17 -27.56 -4.29
N VAL A 98 -9.28 -26.58 -4.14
CA VAL A 98 -8.58 -25.91 -5.23
C VAL A 98 -7.08 -26.19 -5.08
N GLU A 99 -6.52 -26.91 -6.03
CA GLU A 99 -5.08 -27.17 -6.11
C GLU A 99 -4.39 -25.95 -6.76
N ALA A 100 -3.98 -25.01 -5.91
CA ALA A 100 -3.32 -23.77 -6.34
C ALA A 100 -1.97 -23.55 -5.65
N PHE A 101 -0.98 -23.17 -6.46
CA PHE A 101 0.34 -22.74 -6.00
C PHE A 101 0.34 -21.25 -5.70
N ASP A 102 1.01 -20.83 -4.61
CA ASP A 102 1.11 -19.41 -4.25
C ASP A 102 2.22 -18.71 -5.04
N ASP A 103 2.05 -18.67 -6.35
CA ASP A 103 3.03 -18.13 -7.28
C ASP A 103 2.39 -17.04 -8.14
N PRO A 104 3.05 -15.88 -8.37
CA PRO A 104 2.53 -14.83 -9.24
C PRO A 104 2.26 -15.25 -10.68
N SER A 105 2.86 -16.34 -11.16
CA SER A 105 2.62 -16.91 -12.49
C SER A 105 1.45 -17.91 -12.54
N PHE A 106 0.94 -18.36 -11.38
CA PHE A 106 -0.18 -19.29 -11.34
C PHE A 106 -1.49 -18.59 -11.71
N ASP A 107 -2.26 -19.15 -12.64
CA ASP A 107 -3.56 -18.64 -13.01
C ASP A 107 -4.63 -19.11 -12.01
N LEU A 108 -4.89 -18.29 -11.00
CA LEU A 108 -5.95 -18.53 -10.02
C LEU A 108 -7.33 -18.13 -10.55
N SER A 109 -7.38 -17.30 -11.61
CA SER A 109 -8.61 -16.71 -12.12
C SER A 109 -9.60 -17.73 -12.66
N ILE A 110 -9.10 -18.88 -13.12
CA ILE A 110 -9.93 -20.01 -13.58
C ILE A 110 -10.83 -20.57 -12.48
N PHE A 111 -10.48 -20.36 -11.21
CA PHE A 111 -11.23 -20.85 -10.06
C PHE A 111 -12.18 -19.80 -9.45
N PHE A 112 -12.12 -18.54 -9.87
CA PHE A 112 -12.85 -17.45 -9.22
C PHE A 112 -14.36 -17.69 -9.18
N TYR A 113 -14.97 -18.04 -10.31
CA TYR A 113 -16.42 -18.23 -10.35
C TYR A 113 -16.87 -19.49 -9.61
N ASP A 114 -16.17 -20.62 -9.75
CA ASP A 114 -16.56 -21.86 -9.08
C ASP A 114 -16.40 -21.75 -7.56
N ALA A 115 -15.29 -21.16 -7.09
CA ALA A 115 -15.09 -20.86 -5.67
C ALA A 115 -16.15 -19.89 -5.13
N ALA A 116 -16.43 -18.80 -5.86
CA ALA A 116 -17.44 -17.82 -5.47
C ALA A 116 -18.84 -18.45 -5.41
N ASN A 117 -19.18 -19.32 -6.36
CA ASN A 117 -20.45 -20.05 -6.40
C ASN A 117 -20.58 -21.04 -5.23
N PHE A 118 -19.49 -21.73 -4.87
CA PHE A 118 -19.47 -22.60 -3.69
C PHE A 118 -19.76 -21.79 -2.42
N ILE A 119 -19.05 -20.68 -2.21
CA ILE A 119 -19.25 -19.80 -1.05
C ILE A 119 -20.69 -19.27 -1.03
N HIS A 120 -21.19 -18.75 -2.15
CA HIS A 120 -22.54 -18.19 -2.24
C HIS A 120 -23.64 -19.22 -1.93
N LYS A 121 -23.56 -20.43 -2.49
CA LYS A 121 -24.53 -21.51 -2.21
C LYS A 121 -24.53 -21.89 -0.73
N ALA A 122 -23.35 -22.00 -0.14
CA ALA A 122 -23.19 -22.34 1.26
C ALA A 122 -23.79 -21.25 2.18
N LEU A 123 -23.51 -19.98 1.91
CA LEU A 123 -24.04 -18.85 2.71
C LEU A 123 -25.57 -18.68 2.58
N ASN A 124 -26.17 -19.11 1.46
CA ASN A 124 -27.63 -19.12 1.29
C ASN A 124 -28.33 -20.35 1.91
N THR A 125 -27.57 -21.31 2.43
CA THR A 125 -28.13 -22.46 3.15
C THR A 125 -28.42 -22.07 4.61
N PRO A 126 -29.59 -22.39 5.19
CA PRO A 126 -29.89 -22.10 6.60
C PRO A 126 -28.81 -22.67 7.53
N GLY A 127 -28.18 -21.81 8.33
CA GLY A 127 -27.07 -22.20 9.22
C GLY A 127 -25.72 -22.43 8.52
N GLY A 128 -25.63 -22.12 7.23
CA GLY A 128 -24.40 -22.23 6.44
C GLY A 128 -23.29 -21.32 6.97
N LYS A 129 -22.12 -21.90 7.20
CA LYS A 129 -20.89 -21.21 7.59
C LYS A 129 -19.72 -21.77 6.82
N VAL A 130 -18.99 -20.88 6.14
CA VAL A 130 -17.92 -21.26 5.22
C VAL A 130 -16.57 -20.90 5.83
N PHE A 131 -15.64 -21.84 5.82
CA PHE A 131 -14.25 -21.58 6.13
C PHE A 131 -13.40 -21.70 4.87
N VAL A 132 -12.75 -20.62 4.48
CA VAL A 132 -11.84 -20.55 3.34
C VAL A 132 -10.42 -20.47 3.86
N HIS A 133 -9.53 -21.35 3.41
CA HIS A 133 -8.16 -21.38 3.92
C HIS A 133 -7.12 -21.69 2.86
N CYS A 134 -5.88 -21.28 3.13
CA CYS A 134 -4.68 -21.75 2.43
C CYS A 134 -3.60 -22.00 3.48
N ALA A 135 -2.31 -21.98 3.10
CA ALA A 135 -1.24 -22.26 4.06
C ALA A 135 -1.19 -21.23 5.19
N MET A 136 -1.23 -19.94 4.82
CA MET A 136 -1.13 -18.80 5.75
C MET A 136 -2.43 -18.01 5.91
N GLY A 137 -3.43 -18.26 5.05
CA GLY A 137 -4.65 -17.46 5.05
C GLY A 137 -4.48 -16.02 4.54
N ILE A 138 -3.41 -15.74 3.79
CA ILE A 138 -2.98 -14.38 3.39
C ILE A 138 -3.20 -14.09 1.89
N SER A 139 -2.85 -15.05 1.01
CA SER A 139 -2.78 -14.81 -0.45
C SER A 139 -3.84 -15.59 -1.24
N ARG A 140 -3.66 -16.91 -1.47
CA ARG A 140 -4.59 -17.74 -2.26
C ARG A 140 -6.03 -17.69 -1.78
N SER A 141 -6.27 -18.01 -0.51
CA SER A 141 -7.61 -18.04 0.08
C SER A 141 -8.24 -16.66 0.16
N ALA A 142 -7.44 -15.64 0.51
CA ALA A 142 -7.89 -14.26 0.50
C ALA A 142 -8.35 -13.84 -0.91
N SER A 143 -7.60 -14.23 -1.95
CA SER A 143 -7.95 -13.92 -3.34
C SER A 143 -9.30 -14.52 -3.75
N LEU A 144 -9.59 -15.77 -3.35
CA LEU A 144 -10.89 -16.39 -3.63
C LEU A 144 -12.04 -15.73 -2.85
N VAL A 145 -11.81 -15.29 -1.60
CA VAL A 145 -12.79 -14.52 -0.84
C VAL A 145 -13.07 -13.15 -1.48
N LEU A 146 -12.02 -12.45 -1.93
CA LEU A 146 -12.16 -11.16 -2.62
C LEU A 146 -12.95 -11.32 -3.92
N ALA A 147 -12.68 -12.38 -4.69
CA ALA A 147 -13.44 -12.70 -5.90
C ALA A 147 -14.92 -12.96 -5.58
N PHE A 148 -15.22 -13.70 -4.51
CA PHE A 148 -16.60 -13.92 -4.05
C PHE A 148 -17.32 -12.59 -3.77
N LEU A 149 -16.71 -11.68 -3.01
CA LEU A 149 -17.32 -10.39 -2.67
C LEU A 149 -17.59 -9.53 -3.91
N MET A 150 -16.68 -9.54 -4.90
CA MET A 150 -16.91 -8.81 -6.15
C MET A 150 -18.01 -9.44 -7.01
N ILE A 151 -18.06 -10.78 -7.08
CA ILE A 151 -18.98 -11.51 -7.96
C ILE A 151 -20.41 -11.55 -7.41
N HIS A 152 -20.58 -11.81 -6.11
CA HIS A 152 -21.90 -12.07 -5.49
C HIS A 152 -22.39 -10.96 -4.56
N GLU A 153 -21.51 -10.11 -4.05
CA GLU A 153 -21.88 -8.99 -3.14
C GLU A 153 -21.74 -7.61 -3.82
N ASP A 154 -21.54 -7.60 -5.15
CA ASP A 154 -21.43 -6.41 -6.01
C ASP A 154 -20.37 -5.38 -5.55
N MET A 155 -19.33 -5.84 -4.87
CA MET A 155 -18.25 -4.96 -4.41
C MET A 155 -17.28 -4.61 -5.53
N THR A 156 -16.67 -3.43 -5.42
CA THR A 156 -15.43 -3.13 -6.14
C THR A 156 -14.26 -3.87 -5.49
N LEU A 157 -13.15 -4.05 -6.22
CA LEU A 157 -11.94 -4.64 -5.62
C LEU A 157 -11.44 -3.85 -4.40
N VAL A 158 -11.52 -2.52 -4.44
CA VAL A 158 -11.11 -1.67 -3.33
C VAL A 158 -11.96 -1.92 -2.10
N ASP A 159 -13.28 -2.03 -2.27
CA ASP A 159 -14.20 -2.27 -1.16
C ASP A 159 -14.06 -3.68 -0.59
N ALA A 160 -13.88 -4.68 -1.45
CA ALA A 160 -13.59 -6.05 -1.03
C ALA A 160 -12.29 -6.12 -0.23
N LEU A 161 -11.22 -5.45 -0.72
CA LEU A 161 -9.93 -5.37 -0.03
C LEU A 161 -10.06 -4.72 1.34
N LYS A 162 -10.72 -3.57 1.42
CA LYS A 162 -10.95 -2.88 2.72
C LYS A 162 -11.78 -3.74 3.67
N THR A 163 -12.82 -4.40 3.17
CA THR A 163 -13.73 -5.24 3.97
C THR A 163 -12.95 -6.38 4.63
N VAL A 164 -12.26 -7.19 3.83
CA VAL A 164 -11.51 -8.34 4.34
C VAL A 164 -10.31 -7.89 5.18
N ASN A 165 -9.54 -6.92 4.67
CA ASN A 165 -8.36 -6.43 5.37
C ASN A 165 -8.72 -5.75 6.69
N SER A 166 -9.94 -5.22 6.89
CA SER A 166 -10.33 -4.68 8.20
C SER A 166 -10.43 -5.74 9.30
N GLN A 167 -10.67 -7.01 8.94
CA GLN A 167 -10.89 -8.12 9.87
C GLN A 167 -9.67 -9.03 9.99
N ARG A 168 -8.95 -9.27 8.90
CA ARG A 168 -7.78 -10.15 8.85
C ARG A 168 -6.69 -9.58 7.95
N GLU A 169 -5.44 -9.71 8.36
CA GLU A 169 -4.30 -9.37 7.50
C GLU A 169 -4.30 -10.23 6.23
N ILE A 170 -4.42 -9.58 5.06
CA ILE A 170 -4.34 -10.23 3.76
C ILE A 170 -3.33 -9.53 2.86
N CYS A 171 -2.72 -10.29 1.96
CA CYS A 171 -1.79 -9.78 0.97
C CYS A 171 -1.70 -10.78 -0.20
N PRO A 172 -2.69 -10.77 -1.12
CA PRO A 172 -2.57 -11.46 -2.40
C PRO A 172 -1.23 -11.14 -3.06
N ASN A 173 -0.56 -12.16 -3.60
CA ASN A 173 0.65 -11.92 -4.39
C ASN A 173 0.32 -11.05 -5.63
N THR A 174 1.36 -10.50 -6.26
CA THR A 174 1.20 -9.53 -7.35
C THR A 174 0.45 -10.09 -8.57
N GLY A 175 0.62 -11.37 -8.86
CA GLY A 175 -0.09 -12.05 -9.95
C GLY A 175 -1.58 -12.19 -9.65
N PHE A 176 -1.94 -12.63 -8.45
CA PHE A 176 -3.34 -12.75 -8.03
C PHE A 176 -4.03 -11.40 -7.92
N LEU A 177 -3.34 -10.38 -7.41
CA LEU A 177 -3.87 -9.03 -7.38
C LEU A 177 -4.13 -8.49 -8.80
N SER A 178 -3.28 -8.83 -9.77
CA SER A 178 -3.49 -8.49 -11.18
C SER A 178 -4.72 -9.20 -11.75
N GLN A 179 -4.89 -10.48 -11.44
CA GLN A 179 -6.06 -11.26 -11.85
C GLN A 179 -7.35 -10.71 -11.23
N LEU A 180 -7.33 -10.35 -9.94
CA LEU A 180 -8.47 -9.71 -9.26
C LEU A 180 -8.79 -8.33 -9.85
N ARG A 181 -7.78 -7.56 -10.21
CA ARG A 181 -7.95 -6.27 -10.90
C ARG A 181 -8.65 -6.46 -12.24
N ASN A 182 -8.23 -7.45 -13.03
CA ASN A 182 -8.86 -7.77 -14.31
C ASN A 182 -10.32 -8.20 -14.13
N LEU A 183 -10.63 -8.95 -13.06
CA LEU A 183 -12.00 -9.29 -12.69
C LEU A 183 -12.83 -8.04 -12.36
N ASP A 184 -12.30 -7.11 -11.56
CA ASP A 184 -13.00 -5.86 -11.22
C ASP A 184 -13.28 -5.00 -12.45
N ILE A 185 -12.30 -4.86 -13.36
CA ILE A 185 -12.48 -4.14 -14.64
C ILE A 185 -13.65 -4.77 -15.42
N LYS A 186 -13.61 -6.09 -15.61
CA LYS A 186 -14.65 -6.84 -16.33
C LYS A 186 -16.04 -6.62 -15.71
N LEU A 187 -16.17 -6.82 -14.39
CA LEU A 187 -17.45 -6.67 -13.70
C LEU A 187 -17.97 -5.22 -13.77
N ASN A 188 -17.09 -4.22 -13.69
CA ASN A 188 -17.48 -2.82 -13.86
C ASN A 188 -17.96 -2.50 -15.27
N GLU A 189 -17.34 -3.08 -16.30
CA GLU A 189 -17.81 -2.95 -17.68
C GLU A 189 -19.19 -3.60 -17.86
N GLU A 190 -19.39 -4.80 -17.30
CA GLU A 190 -20.68 -5.50 -17.32
C GLU A 190 -21.78 -4.69 -16.61
N ARG A 191 -21.51 -4.15 -15.43
CA ARG A 191 -22.42 -3.24 -14.69
C ARG A 191 -22.77 -2.01 -15.52
N LYS A 192 -21.77 -1.35 -16.12
CA LYS A 192 -21.98 -0.18 -16.99
C LYS A 192 -22.84 -0.53 -18.21
N ALA A 193 -22.64 -1.71 -18.82
CA ALA A 193 -23.43 -2.17 -19.96
C ALA A 193 -24.89 -2.48 -19.58
N GLN A 194 -25.12 -3.09 -18.41
CA GLN A 194 -26.46 -3.33 -17.87
C GLN A 194 -27.19 -2.01 -17.57
N GLN A 195 -26.51 -1.04 -16.96
CA GLN A 195 -27.07 0.28 -16.69
C GLN A 195 -27.46 1.03 -17.97
N ARG A 196 -26.59 0.99 -19.00
CA ARG A 196 -26.89 1.57 -20.33
C ARG A 196 -28.10 0.91 -20.97
N SER A 197 -28.18 -0.42 -20.90
CA SER A 197 -29.31 -1.19 -21.42
C SER A 197 -30.62 -0.86 -20.70
N TYR A 198 -30.59 -0.72 -19.38
CA TYR A 198 -31.74 -0.32 -18.57
C TYR A 198 -32.19 1.11 -18.90
N ASN A 199 -31.26 2.07 -18.93
CA ASN A 199 -31.56 3.46 -19.26
C ASN A 199 -32.12 3.60 -20.68
N PHE A 200 -31.62 2.82 -21.64
CA PHE A 200 -32.17 2.79 -23.00
C PHE A 200 -33.62 2.31 -23.00
N LYS A 201 -33.93 1.17 -22.33
CA LYS A 201 -35.30 0.64 -22.22
C LYS A 201 -36.26 1.66 -21.59
N VAL A 202 -35.86 2.29 -20.48
CA VAL A 202 -36.67 3.33 -19.79
C VAL A 202 -36.88 4.55 -20.68
N THR A 203 -35.89 4.95 -21.47
CA THR A 203 -36.00 6.11 -22.38
C THR A 203 -36.92 5.78 -23.57
N THR A 204 -36.84 4.57 -24.13
CA THR A 204 -37.70 4.11 -25.22
C THR A 204 -39.15 3.93 -24.80
N GLU A 205 -39.41 3.48 -23.57
CA GLU A 205 -40.78 3.38 -23.01
C GLU A 205 -41.37 4.76 -22.71
N LYS A 206 -40.54 5.75 -22.35
CA LYS A 206 -40.99 7.13 -22.11
C LYS A 206 -41.17 7.97 -23.38
N HIS A 207 -40.53 7.61 -24.50
CA HIS A 207 -40.57 8.36 -25.77
C HIS A 207 -41.46 7.73 -26.85
N GLY A 208 -42.39 6.86 -26.45
CA GLY A 208 -43.49 6.38 -27.30
C GLY A 208 -44.53 7.44 -27.68
N THR A 209 -44.14 8.69 -27.97
CA THR A 209 -44.92 9.65 -28.77
C THR A 209 -44.00 10.76 -29.31
N HIS A 210 -43.93 10.83 -30.65
CA HIS A 210 -43.53 11.95 -31.52
C HIS A 210 -42.05 12.37 -31.74
N ARG A 211 -41.63 12.07 -32.99
CA ARG A 211 -40.96 12.91 -34.02
C ARG A 211 -39.52 13.45 -33.82
N THR A 212 -38.65 12.92 -34.69
CA THR A 212 -37.71 13.58 -35.63
C THR A 212 -37.17 14.98 -35.28
N GLY A 213 -35.86 15.07 -35.06
CA GLY A 213 -35.11 16.34 -35.04
C GLY A 213 -33.60 16.11 -35.06
N SER A 214 -32.91 16.77 -35.99
CA SER A 214 -31.53 16.64 -36.43
C SER A 214 -30.44 17.10 -35.43
N LEU A 215 -29.27 16.44 -35.48
CA LEU A 215 -28.04 16.86 -34.79
C LEU A 215 -27.39 18.09 -35.45
N SER A 216 -26.87 19.00 -34.62
CA SER A 216 -25.80 19.94 -34.98
C SER A 216 -24.74 19.98 -33.87
N SER A 217 -23.48 19.83 -34.29
CA SER A 217 -22.26 20.02 -33.49
C SER A 217 -22.01 21.53 -33.22
N PRO A 218 -21.12 21.91 -32.29
CA PRO A 218 -19.77 22.26 -32.75
C PRO A 218 -18.61 21.98 -31.78
N SER A 219 -17.42 21.98 -32.39
CA SER A 219 -16.06 22.00 -31.86
C SER A 219 -15.68 23.30 -31.16
N ASN A 220 -14.66 23.26 -30.27
CA ASN A 220 -13.39 23.98 -30.43
C ASN A 220 -12.47 23.85 -29.20
N THR A 221 -11.19 23.60 -29.48
CA THR A 221 -10.01 23.88 -28.65
C THR A 221 -9.54 25.34 -28.89
N PRO A 222 -8.64 25.92 -28.06
CA PRO A 222 -7.20 25.76 -28.29
C PRO A 222 -6.27 25.78 -27.04
N THR A 223 -5.06 25.31 -27.32
CA THR A 223 -3.79 25.14 -26.59
C THR A 223 -3.19 26.40 -25.96
N LEU A 224 -2.42 26.25 -24.87
CA LEU A 224 -1.19 27.03 -24.64
C LEU A 224 -0.09 26.21 -23.92
N VAL A 225 1.11 26.30 -24.47
CA VAL A 225 2.38 25.73 -24.01
C VAL A 225 3.15 26.82 -23.25
N LEU A 226 3.83 26.50 -22.16
CA LEU A 226 4.90 27.36 -21.63
C LEU A 226 6.09 26.53 -21.13
N SER A 227 7.24 26.79 -21.74
CA SER A 227 8.55 26.26 -21.33
C SER A 227 9.20 27.18 -20.30
N PHE A 228 9.90 26.63 -19.32
CA PHE A 228 10.86 27.38 -18.50
C PHE A 228 12.14 26.59 -18.28
N ARG A 229 13.27 27.28 -18.48
CA ARG A 229 14.65 26.82 -18.35
C ARG A 229 15.32 27.80 -17.39
N MET A 230 15.99 27.34 -16.32
CA MET A 230 16.88 28.20 -15.53
C MET A 230 18.05 27.43 -14.92
N ALA A 231 19.09 28.21 -14.64
CA ALA A 231 20.49 27.84 -14.61
C ALA A 231 21.00 27.39 -13.24
N TRP A 232 22.07 26.60 -13.30
CA TRP A 232 22.82 26.06 -12.18
C TRP A 232 23.73 27.12 -11.55
N VAL A 233 23.71 27.23 -10.22
CA VAL A 233 24.77 27.90 -9.44
C VAL A 233 25.53 26.84 -8.66
N SER A 234 26.85 26.82 -8.86
CA SER A 234 27.81 25.89 -8.26
C SER A 234 28.00 26.18 -6.77
N LEU A 235 27.96 25.14 -5.93
CA LEU A 235 28.28 25.21 -4.49
C LEU A 235 29.61 24.49 -4.21
N HIS A 236 30.52 25.19 -3.55
CA HIS A 236 31.87 24.70 -3.21
C HIS A 236 31.85 23.60 -2.14
N LYS A 237 32.78 22.66 -2.28
CA LYS A 237 32.85 21.36 -1.59
C LYS A 237 33.54 21.39 -0.21
N ASP A 238 33.96 22.56 0.29
CA ASP A 238 34.81 22.65 1.47
C ASP A 238 34.06 22.64 2.82
N ASP A 239 32.71 22.71 2.81
CA ASP A 239 31.89 22.65 4.03
C ASP A 239 31.61 21.21 4.55
N LEU A 240 32.20 20.18 3.92
CA LEU A 240 31.97 18.76 4.25
C LEU A 240 33.10 18.10 5.05
N LEU A 241 34.01 18.88 5.65
CA LEU A 241 35.09 18.31 6.44
C LEU A 241 34.62 17.88 7.85
N ARG A 242 34.90 16.61 8.14
CA ARG A 242 34.53 15.81 9.32
C ARG A 242 35.45 16.10 10.52
N PRO A 243 34.93 16.20 11.75
CA PRO A 243 35.65 15.75 12.94
C PRO A 243 35.42 14.25 13.16
N LYS A 244 36.50 13.50 13.34
CA LYS A 244 36.46 12.04 13.55
C LYS A 244 35.74 11.71 14.87
N LEU A 245 34.53 11.14 14.79
CA LEU A 245 33.95 10.31 15.85
C LEU A 245 33.93 8.83 15.44
N ARG A 246 34.13 7.99 16.45
CA ARG A 246 34.57 6.59 16.40
C ARG A 246 33.44 5.63 15.96
N SER A 247 33.81 4.80 14.97
CA SER A 247 33.39 3.43 14.67
C SER A 247 31.93 3.00 14.88
N ALA A 248 31.20 2.88 13.77
CA ALA A 248 30.45 1.66 13.48
C ALA A 248 31.44 0.65 12.85
N SER A 249 32.05 -0.20 13.67
CA SER A 249 32.59 -1.49 13.23
C SER A 249 31.40 -2.40 12.93
N SER A 250 31.26 -3.13 11.84
CA SER A 250 32.22 -3.66 10.87
C SER A 250 31.43 -4.09 9.61
N LEU A 251 31.59 -3.37 8.50
CA LEU A 251 31.18 -3.87 7.18
C LEU A 251 32.46 -4.06 6.36
N PRO A 252 32.69 -5.25 5.77
CA PRO A 252 33.93 -5.53 5.07
C PRO A 252 34.03 -4.64 3.83
N SER A 253 35.07 -3.82 3.79
CA SER A 253 35.38 -2.86 2.71
C SER A 253 35.57 -3.50 1.33
N GLN A 254 35.57 -4.84 1.24
CA GLN A 254 35.69 -5.60 -0.01
C GLN A 254 34.39 -5.73 -0.82
N LYS A 255 33.19 -5.54 -0.25
CA LYS A 255 31.92 -5.65 -1.02
C LYS A 255 31.60 -4.42 -1.90
N GLN A 256 32.26 -3.28 -1.67
CA GLN A 256 31.93 -2.04 -2.39
C GLN A 256 32.47 -1.97 -3.82
N SER A 257 33.51 -2.75 -4.18
CA SER A 257 34.17 -2.60 -5.49
C SER A 257 33.40 -3.16 -6.68
N ASN A 258 32.33 -3.95 -6.45
CA ASN A 258 31.58 -4.62 -7.53
C ASN A 258 30.05 -4.48 -7.46
N TYR A 259 29.55 -3.56 -6.64
CA TYR A 259 28.10 -3.32 -6.58
C TYR A 259 27.64 -2.59 -7.86
N GLN A 260 26.53 -3.07 -8.43
CA GLN A 260 25.73 -2.37 -9.42
C GLN A 260 24.36 -2.05 -8.84
N THR A 261 23.83 -0.86 -9.16
CA THR A 261 22.49 -0.46 -8.72
C THR A 261 21.45 -1.40 -9.33
N PRO A 262 20.66 -2.13 -8.50
CA PRO A 262 19.72 -3.12 -9.02
C PRO A 262 18.62 -2.49 -9.90
N PRO A 263 17.98 -3.30 -10.77
CA PRO A 263 16.79 -2.87 -11.48
C PRO A 263 15.60 -2.71 -10.52
N LEU A 264 14.55 -2.01 -10.96
CA LEU A 264 13.42 -1.64 -10.09
C LEU A 264 12.71 -2.86 -9.50
N GLU A 265 12.58 -3.93 -10.26
CA GLU A 265 11.90 -5.16 -9.85
C GLU A 265 12.63 -5.82 -8.67
N GLU A 266 13.96 -5.74 -8.63
CA GLU A 266 14.75 -6.26 -7.53
C GLU A 266 14.66 -5.36 -6.29
N LEU A 267 14.72 -4.05 -6.47
CA LEU A 267 14.49 -3.10 -5.39
C LEU A 267 13.09 -3.25 -4.78
N GLN A 268 12.07 -3.50 -5.59
CA GLN A 268 10.71 -3.80 -5.14
C GLN A 268 10.67 -5.08 -4.31
N ARG A 269 11.32 -6.16 -4.76
CA ARG A 269 11.43 -7.41 -3.97
C ARG A 269 12.10 -7.17 -2.62
N LEU A 270 13.13 -6.32 -2.57
CA LEU A 270 13.78 -5.93 -1.31
C LEU A 270 12.84 -5.18 -0.36
N LEU A 271 11.83 -4.47 -0.86
CA LEU A 271 10.81 -3.80 -0.03
C LEU A 271 9.74 -4.79 0.47
N TRP A 272 9.57 -5.94 -0.19
CA TRP A 272 8.53 -6.94 0.10
C TRP A 272 8.98 -8.12 0.96
N ALA A 273 10.30 -8.35 1.13
CA ALA A 273 10.81 -9.42 1.99
C ALA A 273 10.42 -9.19 3.47
N HIS A 274 9.53 -10.03 4.02
CA HIS A 274 8.90 -9.88 5.33
C HIS A 274 9.86 -9.57 6.50
N LYS A 275 9.59 -8.53 7.31
CA LYS A 275 10.17 -8.25 8.65
C LYS A 275 9.35 -7.16 9.39
N PRO A 276 9.45 -7.05 10.73
CA PRO A 276 8.31 -6.79 11.62
C PRO A 276 7.70 -5.39 11.45
N SER A 277 6.39 -5.31 11.69
CA SER A 277 5.70 -4.06 12.00
C SER A 277 6.12 -3.58 13.40
N THR A 278 6.46 -2.31 13.51
CA THR A 278 6.90 -1.69 14.77
C THR A 278 6.25 -0.31 14.90
N GLY A 279 4.97 -0.24 15.27
CA GLY A 279 4.34 0.98 15.80
C GLY A 279 4.30 2.24 14.90
N HIS A 280 3.81 3.32 15.49
CA HIS A 280 3.58 4.61 14.79
C HIS A 280 4.90 5.33 14.41
N VAL A 281 6.01 5.01 15.09
CA VAL A 281 7.34 5.61 14.88
C VAL A 281 8.47 4.65 15.24
N ASN A 282 9.58 4.72 14.51
CA ASN A 282 10.80 3.97 14.80
C ASN A 282 12.04 4.81 14.60
N GLU A 283 13.04 4.58 15.45
CA GLU A 283 14.41 4.98 15.18
C GLU A 283 14.97 4.05 14.09
N VAL A 284 15.33 4.61 12.93
CA VAL A 284 15.80 3.84 11.77
C VAL A 284 17.29 4.06 11.50
N TRP A 285 17.87 5.04 12.19
CA TRP A 285 19.29 5.39 12.22
C TRP A 285 19.55 6.20 13.50
N PRO A 286 20.76 6.24 14.08
CA PRO A 286 20.99 6.95 15.34
C PRO A 286 20.42 8.37 15.38
N ASN A 287 19.48 8.59 16.30
CA ASN A 287 18.69 9.80 16.51
C ASN A 287 17.82 10.27 15.33
N LEU A 288 17.57 9.41 14.34
CA LEU A 288 16.72 9.68 13.18
C LEU A 288 15.53 8.71 13.16
N PHE A 289 14.35 9.29 13.20
CA PHE A 289 13.09 8.58 13.35
C PHE A 289 12.23 8.72 12.09
N VAL A 290 11.54 7.65 11.72
CA VAL A 290 10.47 7.68 10.71
C VAL A 290 9.15 7.37 11.38
N GLY A 291 8.15 8.22 11.17
CA GLY A 291 6.84 8.05 11.78
C GLY A 291 5.68 8.46 10.88
N ASP A 292 4.47 8.22 11.37
CA ASP A 292 3.20 8.57 10.74
C ASP A 292 2.57 9.85 11.31
N VAL A 293 1.37 10.18 10.83
CA VAL A 293 0.62 11.36 11.27
C VAL A 293 0.20 11.31 12.74
N TYR A 294 0.02 10.11 13.31
CA TYR A 294 -0.38 9.96 14.71
C TYR A 294 0.77 10.41 15.62
N THR A 295 1.98 9.93 15.34
CA THR A 295 3.20 10.36 16.03
C THR A 295 3.40 11.88 15.90
N ALA A 296 3.25 12.42 14.68
CA ALA A 296 3.45 13.84 14.43
C ALA A 296 2.45 14.73 15.18
N ARG A 297 1.25 14.22 15.49
CA ARG A 297 0.23 14.96 16.24
C ARG A 297 0.35 14.83 17.75
N ASP A 298 1.04 13.80 18.23
CA ASP A 298 1.22 13.52 19.66
C ASP A 298 2.39 14.34 20.23
N LYS A 299 2.11 15.58 20.63
CA LYS A 299 3.11 16.49 21.21
C LYS A 299 3.77 15.94 22.47
N ASP A 300 3.02 15.22 23.30
CA ASP A 300 3.54 14.67 24.55
C ASP A 300 4.54 13.55 24.26
N GLN A 301 4.21 12.66 23.32
CA GLN A 301 5.13 11.64 22.85
C GLN A 301 6.39 12.26 22.21
N LEU A 302 6.25 13.27 21.36
CA LEU A 302 7.39 13.97 20.75
C LEU A 302 8.33 14.57 21.81
N GLN A 303 7.76 15.17 22.85
CA GLN A 303 8.52 15.73 23.97
C GLN A 303 9.21 14.64 24.79
N GLN A 304 8.53 13.54 25.10
CA GLN A 304 9.10 12.40 25.83
C GLN A 304 10.26 11.75 25.06
N MET A 305 10.14 11.63 23.74
CA MET A 305 11.21 11.13 22.87
C MET A 305 12.39 12.12 22.77
N GLY A 306 12.17 13.39 23.12
CA GLY A 306 13.14 14.47 22.98
C GLY A 306 13.36 14.86 21.52
N ILE A 307 12.33 14.75 20.67
CA ILE A 307 12.40 15.22 19.28
C ILE A 307 12.69 16.71 19.28
N SER A 308 13.66 17.11 18.48
CA SER A 308 14.16 18.50 18.40
C SER A 308 13.98 19.12 17.02
N ASN A 309 13.81 18.29 15.99
CA ASN A 309 13.68 18.69 14.60
C ASN A 309 12.62 17.82 13.93
N ILE A 310 11.75 18.42 13.12
CA ILE A 310 10.67 17.72 12.43
C ILE A 310 10.73 18.03 10.94
N VAL A 311 10.79 16.99 10.12
CA VAL A 311 10.58 17.06 8.67
C VAL A 311 9.21 16.48 8.35
N ASN A 312 8.29 17.33 7.91
CA ASN A 312 6.97 16.91 7.44
C ASN A 312 7.01 16.79 5.91
N ALA A 313 7.08 15.55 5.42
CA ALA A 313 7.13 15.24 4.00
C ALA A 313 5.75 15.25 3.31
N ALA A 314 4.71 15.73 4.00
CA ALA A 314 3.35 15.87 3.52
C ALA A 314 2.69 17.11 4.15
N ALA A 315 3.44 18.21 4.21
CA ALA A 315 2.97 19.47 4.77
C ALA A 315 1.87 20.09 3.89
N GLY A 316 1.07 20.96 4.50
CA GLY A 316 0.07 21.74 3.78
C GLY A 316 -1.34 21.50 4.31
N ARG A 317 -2.22 22.46 4.02
CA ARG A 317 -3.62 22.47 4.49
C ARG A 317 -4.42 21.27 3.96
N PHE A 318 -4.08 20.81 2.76
CA PHE A 318 -4.74 19.69 2.08
C PHE A 318 -4.07 18.34 2.36
N HIS A 319 -3.05 18.32 3.21
CA HIS A 319 -2.34 17.11 3.63
C HIS A 319 -2.26 17.05 5.16
N ILE A 320 -1.07 17.20 5.74
CA ILE A 320 -0.85 17.16 7.18
C ILE A 320 -0.54 18.57 7.69
N ASN A 321 -1.55 19.16 8.31
CA ASN A 321 -1.48 20.50 8.87
C ASN A 321 -0.81 20.51 10.27
N THR A 322 0.44 20.07 10.36
CA THR A 322 1.31 20.18 11.55
C THR A 322 2.43 21.18 11.30
N GLY A 323 2.09 22.41 10.89
CA GLY A 323 3.09 23.46 10.62
C GLY A 323 3.73 24.05 11.88
N ALA A 324 4.63 25.03 11.71
CA ALA A 324 5.30 25.73 12.82
C ALA A 324 4.32 26.27 13.89
N LYS A 325 3.12 26.73 13.49
CA LYS A 325 2.07 27.17 14.42
C LYS A 325 1.53 26.02 15.29
N PHE A 326 1.42 24.81 14.74
CA PHE A 326 0.98 23.63 15.49
C PHE A 326 1.98 23.31 16.60
N TYR A 327 3.28 23.35 16.29
CA TYR A 327 4.34 23.02 17.24
C TYR A 327 4.84 24.18 18.12
N ARG A 328 4.16 25.33 18.14
CA ARG A 328 4.63 26.54 18.85
C ARG A 328 4.92 26.35 20.34
N ASP A 329 4.31 25.34 20.98
CA ASP A 329 4.45 25.04 22.40
C ASP A 329 5.57 24.01 22.66
N LEU A 330 6.23 23.52 21.62
CA LEU A 330 7.36 22.60 21.68
C LEU A 330 8.64 23.30 21.19
N PRO A 331 9.81 23.03 21.81
CA PRO A 331 11.09 23.56 21.36
C PRO A 331 11.63 22.74 20.18
N VAL A 332 10.88 22.69 19.08
CA VAL A 332 11.25 21.95 17.86
C VAL A 332 11.47 22.89 16.70
N ASP A 333 12.48 22.60 15.90
CA ASP A 333 12.64 23.20 14.58
C ASP A 333 11.81 22.42 13.55
N TYR A 334 11.21 23.11 12.58
CA TYR A 334 10.24 22.53 11.64
C TYR A 334 10.60 22.81 10.19
N TYR A 335 10.63 21.74 9.39
CA TYR A 335 10.83 21.77 7.95
C TYR A 335 9.65 21.09 7.24
N GLY A 336 8.82 21.88 6.54
CA GLY A 336 7.65 21.38 5.83
C GLY A 336 7.88 21.25 4.32
N ILE A 337 7.42 20.14 3.74
CA ILE A 337 7.45 19.86 2.31
C ILE A 337 6.04 19.52 1.87
N GLU A 338 5.47 20.32 0.96
CA GLU A 338 4.20 20.00 0.32
C GLU A 338 4.47 19.02 -0.83
N ALA A 339 4.36 17.72 -0.53
CA ALA A 339 4.59 16.66 -1.49
C ALA A 339 3.44 15.66 -1.53
N ASP A 340 2.96 15.41 -2.75
CA ASP A 340 2.00 14.37 -3.06
C ASP A 340 2.65 13.00 -3.00
N ASP A 341 1.92 11.98 -2.56
CA ASP A 341 2.38 10.59 -2.63
C ASP A 341 2.08 9.98 -4.00
N ASP A 342 2.51 10.66 -5.05
CA ASP A 342 2.22 10.30 -6.43
C ASP A 342 3.49 9.80 -7.14
N PRO A 343 3.45 8.71 -7.93
CA PRO A 343 4.59 8.25 -8.72
C PRO A 343 5.12 9.25 -9.78
N ASN A 344 4.36 10.29 -10.10
CA ASN A 344 4.73 11.37 -11.00
C ASN A 344 5.23 12.61 -10.27
N PHE A 345 5.10 12.69 -8.93
CA PHE A 345 5.63 13.79 -8.16
C PHE A 345 7.16 13.73 -8.11
N ASP A 346 7.84 14.83 -8.43
CA ASP A 346 9.29 14.92 -8.31
C ASP A 346 9.71 15.26 -6.87
N LEU A 347 9.99 14.23 -6.09
CA LEU A 347 10.49 14.37 -4.72
C LEU A 347 12.02 14.60 -4.69
N SER A 348 12.71 14.36 -5.80
CA SER A 348 14.17 14.40 -5.90
C SER A 348 14.75 15.79 -5.66
N ILE A 349 13.98 16.85 -5.96
CA ILE A 349 14.32 18.24 -5.68
C ILE A 349 14.58 18.50 -4.18
N TYR A 350 13.98 17.68 -3.31
CA TYR A 350 14.11 17.80 -1.86
C TYR A 350 15.23 16.93 -1.28
N PHE A 351 15.86 16.04 -2.04
CA PHE A 351 16.85 15.10 -1.51
C PHE A 351 18.03 15.80 -0.83
N TYR A 352 18.71 16.74 -1.50
CA TYR A 352 19.83 17.45 -0.90
C TYR A 352 19.43 18.46 0.18
N PRO A 353 18.40 19.33 -0.01
CA PRO A 353 17.96 20.25 1.03
C PRO A 353 17.61 19.55 2.33
N VAL A 354 16.84 18.45 2.25
CA VAL A 354 16.43 17.67 3.43
C VAL A 354 17.59 16.89 4.02
N ALA A 355 18.43 16.26 3.20
CA ALA A 355 19.62 15.56 3.71
C ALA A 355 20.54 16.52 4.49
N ARG A 356 20.73 17.75 4.00
CA ARG A 356 21.49 18.79 4.68
C ARG A 356 20.82 19.20 6.00
N TYR A 357 19.50 19.38 6.00
CA TYR A 357 18.73 19.68 7.22
C TYR A 357 18.91 18.59 8.28
N ILE A 358 18.67 17.32 7.91
CA ILE A 358 18.84 16.17 8.79
C ILE A 358 20.29 16.11 9.31
N ARG A 359 21.29 16.25 8.42
CA ARG A 359 22.71 16.24 8.81
C ARG A 359 23.07 17.35 9.79
N ALA A 360 22.55 18.57 9.58
CA ALA A 360 22.79 19.70 10.47
C ALA A 360 22.19 19.46 11.86
N ALA A 361 20.95 18.96 11.91
CA ALA A 361 20.28 18.60 13.15
C ALA A 361 21.05 17.52 13.92
N LEU A 362 21.44 16.42 13.25
CA LEU A 362 22.16 15.30 13.87
C LEU A 362 23.60 15.64 14.32
N LYS A 363 24.18 16.76 13.86
CA LYS A 363 25.48 17.26 14.39
C LYS A 363 25.33 17.85 15.80
N SER A 364 24.13 18.25 16.21
CA SER A 364 23.89 18.74 17.56
C SER A 364 23.89 17.58 18.57
N PRO A 365 24.54 17.71 19.74
CA PRO A 365 24.55 16.66 20.76
C PRO A 365 23.16 16.25 21.28
N ARG A 366 22.15 17.12 21.13
CA ARG A 366 20.75 16.85 21.49
C ARG A 366 19.85 16.71 20.27
N GLY A 367 20.44 16.62 19.08
CA GLY A 367 19.72 16.55 17.82
C GLY A 367 19.04 15.20 17.63
N LYS A 368 17.71 15.20 17.72
CA LYS A 368 16.84 14.10 17.30
C LYS A 368 15.85 14.59 16.24
N VAL A 369 15.76 13.86 15.14
CA VAL A 369 14.98 14.24 13.95
C VAL A 369 13.85 13.25 13.73
N LEU A 370 12.62 13.73 13.63
CA LEU A 370 11.49 12.97 13.11
C LEU A 370 11.25 13.34 11.65
N VAL A 371 11.27 12.36 10.76
CA VAL A 371 10.81 12.51 9.37
C VAL A 371 9.50 11.76 9.22
N HIS A 372 8.40 12.48 8.97
CA HIS A 372 7.08 11.86 8.88
C HIS A 372 6.37 12.22 7.57
N CYS A 373 5.42 11.38 7.19
CA CYS A 373 4.39 11.70 6.20
C CYS A 373 3.04 11.22 6.74
N ALA A 374 2.09 10.85 5.89
CA ALA A 374 0.80 10.35 6.37
C ALA A 374 0.97 9.01 7.11
N MET A 375 1.67 8.05 6.50
CA MET A 375 1.84 6.71 7.06
C MET A 375 3.28 6.39 7.51
N GLY A 376 4.24 7.25 7.21
CA GLY A 376 5.63 6.94 7.48
C GLY A 376 6.19 5.79 6.63
N ILE A 377 5.65 5.57 5.42
CA ILE A 377 5.95 4.42 4.55
C ILE A 377 6.65 4.83 3.25
N SER A 378 6.14 5.86 2.55
CA SER A 378 6.59 6.25 1.21
C SER A 378 7.42 7.53 1.26
N ARG A 379 6.82 8.73 1.22
CA ARG A 379 7.52 10.04 1.16
C ARG A 379 8.64 10.21 2.20
N SER A 380 8.33 10.00 3.49
CA SER A 380 9.32 10.15 4.56
C SER A 380 10.44 9.13 4.46
N ALA A 381 10.11 7.87 4.12
CA ALA A 381 11.10 6.84 3.90
C ALA A 381 12.02 7.20 2.73
N THR A 382 11.48 7.69 1.61
CA THR A 382 12.27 8.15 0.46
C THR A 382 13.29 9.21 0.87
N LEU A 383 12.88 10.22 1.65
CA LEU A 383 13.78 11.28 2.10
C LEU A 383 14.87 10.76 3.04
N VAL A 384 14.55 9.81 3.93
CA VAL A 384 15.54 9.17 4.81
C VAL A 384 16.51 8.29 4.03
N LEU A 385 16.04 7.51 3.06
CA LEU A 385 16.90 6.73 2.18
C LEU A 385 17.86 7.64 1.39
N ALA A 386 17.36 8.75 0.83
CA ALA A 386 18.18 9.73 0.15
C ALA A 386 19.24 10.34 1.09
N PHE A 387 18.87 10.67 2.33
CA PHE A 387 19.82 11.14 3.35
C PHE A 387 20.92 10.11 3.60
N LEU A 388 20.59 8.83 3.82
CA LEU A 388 21.58 7.78 4.07
C LEU A 388 22.55 7.61 2.90
N MET A 389 22.07 7.70 1.66
CA MET A 389 22.96 7.64 0.49
C MET A 389 23.85 8.88 0.36
N ILE A 390 23.28 10.08 0.48
CA ILE A 390 23.99 11.35 0.29
C ILE A 390 24.99 11.61 1.42
N CYS A 391 24.56 11.43 2.66
CA CYS A 391 25.30 11.85 3.84
C CYS A 391 26.11 10.70 4.45
N GLU A 392 25.58 9.48 4.48
CA GLU A 392 26.25 8.31 5.08
C GLU A 392 26.94 7.42 4.05
N SER A 393 26.89 7.79 2.76
CA SER A 393 27.55 7.05 1.66
C SER A 393 27.10 5.59 1.53
N LEU A 394 25.87 5.28 1.96
CA LEU A 394 25.28 3.96 1.75
C LEU A 394 24.86 3.78 0.29
N SER A 395 24.89 2.54 -0.20
CA SER A 395 24.18 2.22 -1.44
C SER A 395 22.67 2.24 -1.22
N LEU A 396 21.88 2.32 -2.30
CA LEU A 396 20.42 2.23 -2.16
C LEU A 396 19.97 0.94 -1.46
N VAL A 397 20.60 -0.20 -1.79
CA VAL A 397 20.28 -1.48 -1.14
C VAL A 397 20.61 -1.44 0.35
N ASP A 398 21.80 -0.95 0.71
CA ASP A 398 22.21 -0.87 2.12
C ASP A 398 21.31 0.08 2.92
N ALA A 399 20.92 1.22 2.31
CA ALA A 399 19.99 2.17 2.91
C ALA A 399 18.61 1.54 3.12
N ILE A 400 18.08 0.83 2.12
CA ILE A 400 16.80 0.10 2.23
C ILE A 400 16.89 -0.93 3.35
N GLN A 401 17.93 -1.75 3.38
CA GLN A 401 18.11 -2.77 4.41
C GLN A 401 18.20 -2.17 5.82
N THR A 402 18.99 -1.11 5.98
CA THR A 402 19.17 -0.38 7.25
C THR A 402 17.83 0.10 7.82
N VAL A 403 17.01 0.74 6.98
CA VAL A 403 15.70 1.25 7.44
C VAL A 403 14.72 0.09 7.68
N ARG A 404 14.72 -0.92 6.81
CA ARG A 404 13.82 -2.09 6.90
C ARG A 404 14.09 -3.00 8.09
N GLU A 405 15.28 -2.96 8.67
CA GLU A 405 15.56 -3.64 9.94
C GLU A 405 14.70 -3.10 11.09
N HIS A 406 14.29 -1.83 11.01
CA HIS A 406 13.63 -1.12 12.10
C HIS A 406 12.19 -0.72 11.79
N ARG A 407 11.84 -0.55 10.50
CA ARG A 407 10.52 -0.11 10.06
C ARG A 407 10.16 -0.61 8.65
N GLY A 408 8.92 -1.08 8.48
CA GLY A 408 8.36 -1.33 7.16
C GLY A 408 8.28 -0.05 6.33
N ILE A 409 8.92 -0.04 5.17
CA ILE A 409 8.89 1.08 4.23
C ILE A 409 8.57 0.59 2.82
N CYS A 410 7.93 1.45 2.04
CA CYS A 410 7.64 1.20 0.63
C CYS A 410 7.49 2.52 -0.12
N PRO A 411 8.61 3.14 -0.55
CA PRO A 411 8.58 4.23 -1.53
C PRO A 411 7.76 3.83 -2.76
N ASN A 412 6.99 4.78 -3.29
CA ASN A 412 6.26 4.52 -4.53
C ASN A 412 7.20 4.30 -5.73
N SER A 413 6.65 3.79 -6.85
CA SER A 413 7.47 3.43 -8.01
C SER A 413 8.25 4.62 -8.60
N GLY A 414 7.67 5.83 -8.58
CA GLY A 414 8.33 7.07 -8.99
C GLY A 414 9.48 7.45 -8.06
N PHE A 415 9.24 7.42 -6.76
CA PHE A 415 10.25 7.71 -5.76
C PHE A 415 11.38 6.68 -5.76
N LEU A 416 11.06 5.40 -5.99
CA LEU A 416 12.07 4.35 -6.11
C LEU A 416 12.92 4.55 -7.38
N ARG A 417 12.32 5.00 -8.49
CA ARG A 417 13.07 5.44 -9.68
C ARG A 417 14.01 6.60 -9.36
N GLN A 418 13.52 7.64 -8.70
CA GLN A 418 14.33 8.80 -8.31
C GLN A 418 15.48 8.42 -7.36
N LEU A 419 15.24 7.51 -6.39
CA LEU A 419 16.30 6.97 -5.52
C LEU A 419 17.34 6.14 -6.29
N ARG A 420 16.89 5.34 -7.26
CA ARG A 420 17.77 4.56 -8.13
C ARG A 420 18.67 5.47 -8.98
N GLU A 421 18.11 6.52 -9.55
CA GLU A 421 18.85 7.55 -10.29
C GLU A 421 19.86 8.27 -9.38
N LEU A 422 19.50 8.57 -8.14
CA LEU A 422 20.41 9.12 -7.15
C LEU A 422 21.58 8.18 -6.85
N ASP A 423 21.35 6.88 -6.63
CA ASP A 423 22.40 5.88 -6.38
C ASP A 423 23.36 5.76 -7.57
N ILE A 424 22.82 5.72 -8.80
CA ILE A 424 23.64 5.70 -10.03
C ILE A 424 24.52 6.94 -10.12
N ARG A 425 23.94 8.13 -9.91
CA ARG A 425 24.70 9.40 -9.97
C ARG A 425 25.81 9.45 -8.92
N LEU A 426 25.51 9.17 -7.65
CA LEU A 426 26.49 9.22 -6.57
C LEU A 426 27.64 8.23 -6.80
N ARG A 427 27.40 7.12 -7.48
CA ARG A 427 28.43 6.15 -7.89
C ARG A 427 29.30 6.66 -9.02
N GLY A 428 28.70 7.28 -10.04
CA GLY A 428 29.44 7.95 -11.11
C GLY A 428 30.41 8.99 -10.57
N GLU A 429 29.92 9.86 -9.67
CA GLU A 429 30.76 10.89 -9.01
C GLU A 429 31.90 10.29 -8.18
N LYS A 430 31.69 9.12 -7.55
CA LYS A 430 32.72 8.45 -6.74
C LYS A 430 33.84 7.87 -7.61
N LEU A 431 33.49 7.29 -8.76
CA LEU A 431 34.44 6.74 -9.74
C LEU A 431 35.32 7.83 -10.35
N GLU A 432 34.72 8.93 -10.80
CA GLU A 432 35.45 10.10 -11.34
C GLU A 432 36.44 10.67 -10.32
N ARG A 433 36.05 10.72 -9.05
CA ARG A 433 36.94 11.17 -7.96
C ARG A 433 38.11 10.22 -7.78
N THR A 434 37.90 8.91 -7.78
CA THR A 434 39.00 7.94 -7.60
C THR A 434 40.00 7.94 -8.75
N ASP A 435 39.56 8.24 -9.98
CA ASP A 435 40.44 8.32 -11.15
C ASP A 435 41.18 9.66 -11.21
N SER A 436 40.60 10.75 -10.70
CA SER A 436 41.25 12.07 -10.61
C SER A 436 42.44 12.13 -9.64
N PHE A 437 42.61 11.14 -8.75
CA PHE A 437 43.74 11.03 -7.82
C PHE A 437 44.78 9.97 -8.25
N ARG A 438 44.66 9.41 -9.46
CA ARG A 438 45.56 8.38 -10.00
C ARG A 438 46.62 8.90 -11.00
N PHE A 439 46.81 10.21 -11.07
CA PHE A 439 47.82 10.86 -11.92
C PHE A 439 48.84 11.65 -11.09
#